data_AF-A0A382SBQ8-F1
#
_entry.id   AF-A0A382SBQ8-F1
#
_cell.length_a   1.000
_cell.length_b   1.000
_cell.length_c   1.000
_cell.angle_alpha   90.00
_cell.angle_beta   90.00
_cell.angle_gamma   90.00
#
_symmetry.space_group_name_H-M   'P 1'
#
loop_
_entity.id
_entity.type
_entity.pdbx_description
1 polymer ?
#
loop_
_entity_poly.entity_id
_entity_poly.type
_entity_poly.pdbx_seq_one_letter_code
_entity_poly.pdbx_strand_id
1 'polypeptide(L)' 'MSLGGIGEIGANCYLYCCDGKWIMIDLGLTFADEKFPGIDLLLPKIDFIEQIANNLEAIIVSHGHEDHSGAVAFFADKIN' A
#
# COMPACT_ATOMS: atom_id res chain seq x y z
N MET A 1 -5.76 -8.15 6.13
CA MET A 1 -6.31 -6.80 6.39
C MET A 1 -6.18 -5.99 5.12
N SER A 2 -7.24 -5.30 4.69
CA SER A 2 -7.19 -4.39 3.55
C SER A 2 -6.79 -3.01 4.03
N LEU A 3 -5.81 -2.39 3.37
CA LEU A 3 -5.39 -1.00 3.62
C LEU A 3 -5.73 -0.05 2.47
N GLY A 4 -6.09 -0.61 1.32
CA GLY A 4 -6.70 0.08 0.18
C GLY A 4 -7.26 -0.93 -0.82
N GLY A 5 -7.99 -0.45 -1.83
CA GLY A 5 -8.56 -1.26 -2.93
C GLY A 5 -9.89 -1.97 -2.64
N ILE A 6 -10.38 -1.97 -1.39
CA ILE A 6 -11.74 -2.45 -1.07
C ILE A 6 -12.70 -1.27 -1.00
N GLY A 7 -13.76 -1.31 -1.81
CA GLY A 7 -14.79 -0.27 -1.85
C GLY A 7 -14.38 0.98 -2.65
N GLU A 8 -13.23 0.92 -3.31
CA GLU A 8 -12.64 1.98 -4.14
C GLU A 8 -11.93 1.40 -5.36
N ILE A 9 -11.50 2.26 -6.29
CA ILE A 9 -10.69 1.86 -7.46
C ILE A 9 -9.25 2.33 -7.23
N GLY A 10 -8.34 1.36 -7.28
CA GLY A 10 -6.90 1.56 -7.12
C GLY A 10 -6.42 1.60 -5.68
N ALA A 11 -5.21 2.13 -5.45
CA ALA A 11 -4.55 2.12 -4.14
C ALA A 11 -4.50 0.71 -3.50
N ASN A 12 -4.31 -0.34 -4.31
CA ASN A 12 -4.33 -1.72 -3.83
C ASN A 12 -3.23 -1.94 -2.79
N CYS A 13 -3.61 -2.41 -1.61
CA CYS A 13 -2.67 -2.74 -0.53
C CYS A 13 -3.32 -3.69 0.46
N TYR A 14 -2.77 -4.90 0.56
CA TYR A 14 -3.32 -5.98 1.38
C TYR A 14 -2.25 -6.60 2.26
N LEU A 15 -2.56 -6.81 3.53
CA LEU A 15 -1.66 -7.46 4.48
C LEU A 15 -2.20 -8.82 4.92
N TYR A 16 -1.30 -9.79 4.98
CA TYR A 16 -1.56 -11.13 5.47
C TYR A 16 -0.58 -11.45 6.59
N CYS A 17 -1.08 -12.12 7.63
CA CYS A 17 -0.29 -12.53 8.78
C CYS A 17 -0.43 -14.03 9.01
N CYS A 18 0.68 -14.71 9.23
CA CYS A 18 0.73 -16.09 9.69
C CYS A 18 1.89 -16.24 10.67
N ASP A 19 1.65 -16.83 11.84
CA ASP A 19 2.68 -17.07 12.87
C ASP A 19 3.52 -15.83 13.22
N GLY A 20 2.88 -14.66 13.26
CA GLY A 20 3.53 -13.38 13.57
C GLY A 20 4.37 -12.80 12.43
N LYS A 21 4.45 -13.47 11.28
CA LYS A 21 5.10 -12.99 10.06
C LYS A 21 4.10 -12.38 9.10
N TRP A 22 4.51 -11.30 8.45
CA TRP A 22 3.66 -10.49 7.60
C TRP A 22 4.15 -10.51 6.16
N ILE A 23 3.21 -10.54 5.22
CA ILE A 23 3.45 -10.21 3.82
C ILE A 23 2.46 -9.14 3.39
N MET A 24 2.92 -8.25 2.50
CA MET A 24 2.09 -7.27 1.84
C MET A 24 1.93 -7.67 0.37
N ILE A 25 0.70 -7.65 -0.13
CA ILE A 25 0.39 -7.81 -1.55
C ILE A 25 -0.03 -6.44 -2.07
N ASP A 26 0.74 -5.96 -3.04
CA ASP A 26 0.65 -4.64 -3.65
C ASP A 26 0.84 -3.47 -2.68
N LEU A 27 1.32 -2.37 -3.24
CA LEU A 27 1.45 -1.07 -2.58
C LEU A 27 1.27 -0.01 -3.68
N GLY A 28 0.01 0.13 -4.11
CA GLY A 28 -0.38 1.00 -5.19
C GLY A 28 -0.86 2.37 -4.74
N LEU A 29 -1.09 3.26 -5.70
CA LEU A 29 -1.71 4.58 -5.49
C LEU A 29 -3.03 4.70 -6.27
N THR A 30 -3.78 5.77 -6.06
CA THR A 30 -4.87 6.15 -6.96
C THR A 30 -4.83 7.65 -7.22
N PHE A 31 -5.55 8.10 -8.24
CA PHE A 31 -5.65 9.52 -8.57
C PHE A 31 -6.79 10.16 -7.78
N ALA A 32 -6.58 11.37 -7.30
CA ALA A 32 -7.64 12.10 -6.61
C ALA A 32 -8.73 12.54 -7.60
N ASP A 33 -9.98 12.59 -7.14
CA ASP A 33 -11.12 13.08 -7.91
C ASP A 33 -11.52 14.50 -7.45
N GLU A 34 -12.63 15.02 -7.99
CA GLU A 34 -13.14 16.35 -7.66
C GLU A 34 -13.47 16.53 -6.15
N LYS A 35 -13.53 15.45 -5.36
CA LYS A 35 -13.71 15.55 -3.90
C LYS A 35 -12.45 16.02 -3.18
N PHE A 36 -11.28 15.98 -3.84
CA PHE A 36 -9.99 16.36 -3.26
C PHE A 36 -9.29 17.45 -4.10
N PRO A 37 -9.80 18.71 -4.11
CA PRO A 37 -9.21 19.77 -4.91
C PRO A 37 -7.75 20.05 -4.54
N GLY A 38 -6.87 20.08 -5.54
CA GLY A 38 -5.45 20.36 -5.37
C GLY A 38 -4.60 19.17 -4.90
N ILE A 39 -5.17 17.97 -4.83
CA ILE A 39 -4.45 16.72 -4.57
C ILE A 39 -4.35 15.94 -5.88
N ASP A 40 -3.15 15.49 -6.24
CA ASP A 40 -2.93 14.69 -7.46
C ASP A 40 -3.08 13.19 -7.19
N LEU A 41 -2.52 12.72 -6.07
CA LEU A 41 -2.37 11.32 -5.74
C LEU A 41 -2.90 11.02 -4.34
N LEU A 42 -3.53 9.86 -4.21
CA LEU A 42 -3.97 9.28 -2.95
C LEU A 42 -3.19 7.98 -2.71
N LEU A 43 -2.66 7.83 -1.49
CA LEU A 43 -1.81 6.72 -1.08
C LEU A 43 -2.50 5.91 0.02
N PRO A 44 -2.27 4.58 0.10
CA PRO A 44 -2.74 3.75 1.20
C PRO A 44 -2.21 4.24 2.54
N LYS A 45 -3.03 4.16 3.57
CA LYS A 45 -2.64 4.53 4.93
C LYS A 45 -1.92 3.37 5.60
N ILE A 46 -0.59 3.42 5.60
CA ILE A 46 0.27 2.35 6.16
C ILE A 46 0.93 2.71 7.50
N ASP A 47 0.35 3.63 8.28
CA ASP A 47 1.00 4.18 9.50
C ASP A 47 1.44 3.12 10.53
N PHE A 48 0.84 1.94 10.54
CA PHE A 48 1.22 0.86 11.45
C PHE A 48 2.36 -0.03 10.91
N ILE A 49 2.84 0.20 9.69
CA ILE A 49 3.88 -0.63 9.06
C ILE A 49 5.15 -0.65 9.92
N GLU A 50 5.50 0.47 10.55
CA GLU A 50 6.67 0.60 11.44
C GLU A 50 6.57 -0.34 12.65
N GLN A 51 5.37 -0.69 13.10
CA GLN A 51 5.15 -1.62 14.22
C GLN A 51 5.37 -3.08 13.81
N ILE A 52 5.21 -3.39 12.52
CA ILE A 52 5.36 -4.74 11.97
C ILE A 52 6.59 -4.90 11.07
N ALA A 53 7.36 -3.84 10.84
CA ALA A 53 8.46 -3.81 9.87
C ALA A 53 9.50 -4.92 10.11
N ASN A 54 9.87 -5.16 11.38
CA ASN A 54 10.79 -6.24 11.76
C ASN A 54 10.28 -7.66 11.45
N ASN A 55 8.99 -7.81 11.15
CA ASN A 55 8.34 -9.07 10.81
C ASN A 55 7.67 -9.04 9.43
N LEU A 56 7.89 -7.99 8.63
CA LEU A 56 7.42 -7.91 7.25
C LEU A 56 8.45 -8.61 6.36
N GLU A 57 8.11 -9.81 5.91
CA GLU A 57 9.03 -10.68 5.17
C GLU A 57 9.12 -10.31 3.69
N ALA A 58 8.04 -9.77 3.12
CA ALA A 58 8.00 -9.40 1.71
C ALA A 58 6.89 -8.38 1.40
N ILE A 59 7.14 -7.57 0.37
CA ILE A 59 6.13 -6.88 -0.42
C ILE A 59 6.13 -7.52 -1.80
N ILE A 60 4.98 -8.06 -2.21
CA ILE A 60 4.80 -8.75 -3.48
C ILE A 60 3.93 -7.87 -4.37
N VAL A 61 4.52 -7.39 -5.47
CA VAL A 61 3.80 -6.64 -6.50
C VAL A 61 3.24 -7.62 -7.53
N SER A 62 1.93 -7.62 -7.71
CA SER A 62 1.25 -8.52 -8.64
C SER A 62 1.55 -8.18 -10.11
N HIS A 63 1.56 -6.89 -10.45
CA HIS A 63 1.94 -6.36 -11.76
C HIS A 63 2.28 -4.86 -11.69
N GLY A 64 2.82 -4.33 -12.79
CA GLY A 64 3.47 -3.01 -12.82
C GLY A 64 2.56 -1.79 -13.01
N HIS A 65 1.23 -1.90 -12.89
CA HIS A 65 0.39 -0.70 -12.93
C HIS A 65 0.55 0.12 -11.64
N GLU A 66 0.31 1.42 -11.75
CA GLU A 66 0.49 2.40 -10.68
C GLU A 66 -0.42 2.10 -9.48
N ASP A 67 -1.60 1.55 -9.73
CA ASP A 67 -2.56 1.16 -8.71
C ASP A 67 -2.20 -0.11 -7.95
N HIS A 68 -1.10 -0.77 -8.32
CA HIS A 68 -0.51 -1.91 -7.61
C HIS A 68 0.92 -1.66 -7.10
N SER A 69 1.67 -0.76 -7.74
CA SER A 69 3.11 -0.56 -7.45
C SER A 69 3.51 0.90 -7.19
N GLY A 70 2.65 1.85 -7.52
CA GLY A 70 3.01 3.27 -7.56
C GLY A 70 3.35 3.88 -6.20
N ALA A 71 2.86 3.32 -5.10
CA ALA A 71 3.16 3.82 -3.76
C ALA A 71 4.48 3.27 -3.18
N VAL A 72 5.09 2.25 -3.79
CA VAL A 72 6.36 1.67 -3.32
C VAL A 72 7.46 2.73 -3.18
N ALA A 73 7.61 3.59 -4.19
CA ALA A 73 8.64 4.63 -4.19
C ALA A 73 8.43 5.68 -3.07
N PHE A 74 7.17 5.96 -2.71
CA PHE A 74 6.83 6.93 -1.65
C PHE A 74 7.10 6.40 -0.25
N PHE A 75 7.09 5.07 -0.07
CA PHE A 75 7.26 4.42 1.22
C PHE A 75 8.60 3.71 1.38
N ALA A 76 9.51 3.82 0.41
CA ALA A 76 10.81 3.14 0.40
C ALA A 76 11.60 3.34 1.72
N ASP A 77 11.55 4.54 2.31
CA ASP A 77 12.25 4.85 3.57
C ASP A 77 11.59 4.23 4.81
N LYS A 78 10.29 3.86 4.72
CA LYS A 78 9.53 3.27 5.84
C LYS A 78 9.54 1.74 5.85
N ILE A 79 9.89 1.13 4.71
CA ILE A 79 9.87 -0.31 4.50
C ILE A 79 11.28 -0.92 4.42
N ASN A 80 12.32 -0.10 4.56
CA ASN A 80 13.73 -0.50 4.66
C ASN A 80 14.19 -0.62 6.11
#